data_AF-A0A1H8K2Q5-F1
#
_entry.id   AF-A0A1H8K2Q5-F1
#
_cell.length_a   1.000
_cell.length_b   1.000
_cell.length_c   1.000
_cell.angle_alpha   90.00
_cell.angle_beta   90.00
_cell.angle_gamma   90.00
#
_symmetry.space_group_name_H-M   'P 1'
#
loop_
_entity.id
_entity.type
_entity.pdbx_description
1 polymer ?
#
loop_
_entity_poly.entity_id
_entity_poly.type
_entity_poly.pdbx_seq_one_letter_code
_entity_poly.pdbx_strand_id
1 'polypeptide(L)'
;MSEQQPTRSRVPELSAIPWEGPRSITDYARLGRTLCRDLGEEFALGADELYAVLIRSFKGHPILALLGAPDVRLRARRVVKRLQRAAELEKGAGVELVKFHAQFRKEFVDVLPELKPEKRQKTFNWDDV
;
A
#
# COMPACT_ATOMS: atom_id res chain seq x y z
N MET A 1 24.43 -22.25 1.52
CA MET A 1 24.15 -21.20 0.52
C MET A 1 22.64 -21.04 0.51
N SER A 2 22.13 -20.00 1.18
CA SER A 2 20.68 -19.81 1.32
C SER A 2 20.19 -19.04 0.10
N GLU A 3 19.36 -19.69 -0.71
CA GLU A 3 18.68 -19.09 -1.85
C GLU A 3 17.77 -17.96 -1.36
N GLN A 4 18.05 -16.73 -1.79
CA GLN A 4 17.14 -15.61 -1.62
C GLN A 4 15.92 -15.87 -2.51
N GLN A 5 14.80 -16.25 -1.89
CA GLN A 5 13.48 -16.20 -2.50
C GLN A 5 13.28 -14.82 -3.16
N PRO A 6 12.62 -14.73 -4.33
CA PRO A 6 12.43 -13.47 -5.03
C PRO A 6 11.63 -12.54 -4.11
N THR A 7 12.34 -11.59 -3.48
CA THR A 7 11.72 -10.51 -2.74
C THR A 7 10.74 -9.84 -3.68
N ARG A 8 9.44 -9.80 -3.30
CA ARG A 8 8.41 -8.96 -3.92
C ARG A 8 9.10 -7.66 -4.34
N SER A 9 9.19 -7.38 -5.64
CA SER A 9 9.99 -6.28 -6.17
C SER A 9 9.66 -5.02 -5.39
N ARG A 10 10.68 -4.33 -4.84
CA ARG A 10 10.48 -3.09 -4.06
C ARG A 10 9.55 -2.18 -4.84
N VAL A 11 8.50 -1.69 -4.20
CA VAL A 11 7.64 -0.66 -4.79
C VAL A 11 8.55 0.53 -5.10
N PRO A 12 8.69 0.96 -6.36
CA PRO A 12 9.48 2.12 -6.71
C PRO A 12 9.01 3.35 -5.93
N GLU A 13 9.94 4.19 -5.50
CA GLU A 13 9.60 5.41 -4.78
C GLU A 13 8.77 6.35 -5.66
N LEU A 14 7.70 6.91 -5.10
CA LEU A 14 6.88 7.90 -5.81
C LEU A 14 7.68 9.15 -6.19
N SER A 15 8.65 9.53 -5.35
CA SER A 15 9.60 10.63 -5.59
C SER A 15 10.50 10.40 -6.81
N ALA A 16 10.68 9.15 -7.24
CA ALA A 16 11.53 8.82 -8.38
C ALA A 16 10.81 9.00 -9.74
N ILE A 17 9.52 9.34 -9.75
CA ILE A 17 8.75 9.53 -10.98
C ILE A 17 8.89 10.99 -11.44
N PRO A 18 9.61 11.27 -12.55
CA PRO A 18 9.76 12.63 -13.04
C PRO A 18 8.46 13.14 -13.67
N TRP A 19 8.09 14.39 -13.39
CA TRP A 19 6.87 15.03 -13.92
C TRP A 19 7.04 15.54 -15.36
N GLU A 20 7.35 14.63 -16.29
CA GLU A 20 7.72 14.98 -17.67
C GLU A 20 6.60 14.78 -18.71
N GLY A 21 5.43 14.27 -18.30
CA GLY A 21 4.30 14.17 -19.20
C GLY A 21 3.12 13.35 -18.69
N PRO A 22 2.11 13.08 -19.54
CA PRO A 22 0.88 12.39 -19.13
C PRO A 22 1.08 10.98 -18.59
N ARG A 23 2.14 10.32 -19.07
CA ARG A 23 2.53 8.99 -18.62
C ARG A 23 2.96 8.99 -17.15
N SER A 24 3.70 10.00 -16.70
CA SER A 24 4.15 10.07 -15.30
C SER A 24 2.99 10.24 -14.32
N ILE A 25 1.92 10.94 -14.71
CA ILE A 25 0.68 11.05 -13.92
C ILE A 25 0.00 9.68 -13.77
N THR A 26 -0.04 8.90 -14.86
CA THR A 26 -0.59 7.54 -14.84
C THR A 26 0.24 6.61 -13.98
N ASP A 27 1.57 6.68 -14.11
CA ASP A 27 2.51 5.86 -13.36
C ASP A 27 2.47 6.22 -11.87
N TYR A 28 2.38 7.50 -11.52
CA TYR A 28 2.23 7.99 -10.15
C TYR A 28 0.94 7.49 -9.51
N ALA A 29 -0.21 7.63 -10.18
CA ALA A 29 -1.48 7.11 -9.68
C ALA A 29 -1.48 5.59 -9.55
N ARG A 30 -0.82 4.86 -10.45
CA ARG A 30 -0.70 3.39 -10.37
C ARG A 30 0.18 2.96 -9.21
N LEU A 31 1.38 3.50 -9.10
CA LEU A 31 2.33 3.14 -8.05
C LEU A 31 1.82 3.56 -6.68
N GLY A 32 1.20 4.74 -6.56
CA GLY A 32 0.63 5.20 -5.30
C GLY A 32 -0.47 4.27 -4.79
N ARG A 33 -1.32 3.75 -5.68
CA ARG A 33 -2.37 2.76 -5.29
C ARG A 33 -1.76 1.46 -4.78
N THR A 34 -0.70 0.98 -5.44
CA THR A 34 0.04 -0.20 -4.95
C THR A 34 0.62 0.07 -3.58
N LEU A 35 1.26 1.23 -3.37
CA LEU A 35 1.82 1.63 -2.09
C LEU A 35 0.75 1.69 -0.99
N CYS A 36 -0.37 2.37 -1.22
CA CYS A 36 -1.47 2.43 -0.25
C CYS A 36 -2.04 1.03 0.07
N ARG A 37 -2.17 0.16 -0.94
CA ARG A 37 -2.61 -1.22 -0.72
C ARG A 37 -1.62 -1.99 0.17
N ASP A 38 -0.35 -1.99 -0.20
CA ASP A 38 0.69 -2.73 0.53
C ASP A 38 0.85 -2.18 1.95
N LEU A 39 0.91 -0.86 2.12
CA LEU A 39 1.00 -0.23 3.44
C LEU A 39 -0.25 -0.48 4.29
N GLY A 40 -1.43 -0.45 3.69
CA GLY A 40 -2.69 -0.80 4.36
C GLY A 40 -2.73 -2.26 4.83
N GLU A 41 -2.23 -3.19 4.01
CA GLU A 41 -2.07 -4.61 4.38
C GLU A 41 -1.08 -4.77 5.55
N GLU A 42 0.08 -4.12 5.50
CA GLU A 42 1.09 -4.15 6.56
C GLU A 42 0.56 -3.59 7.88
N PHE A 43 -0.18 -2.48 7.85
CA PHE A 43 -0.82 -1.93 9.05
C PHE A 43 -1.89 -2.87 9.62
N ALA A 44 -2.68 -3.54 8.78
CA ALA A 44 -3.69 -4.49 9.25
C ALA A 44 -3.04 -5.71 9.92
N LEU A 45 -2.02 -6.30 9.29
CA LEU A 45 -1.25 -7.42 9.85
C LEU A 45 -0.54 -7.02 11.15
N GLY A 46 0.17 -5.89 11.13
CA GLY A 46 0.87 -5.36 12.31
C GLY A 46 -0.07 -5.05 13.47
N ALA A 47 -1.33 -4.67 13.20
CA ALA A 47 -2.33 -4.44 14.24
C ALA A 47 -2.70 -5.74 14.98
N ASP A 48 -2.87 -6.84 14.25
CA ASP A 48 -3.20 -8.15 14.82
C ASP A 48 -2.02 -8.72 15.61
N GLU A 49 -0.82 -8.66 15.04
CA GLU A 49 0.42 -9.09 15.70
C GLU A 49 0.69 -8.28 16.99
N LEU A 50 0.56 -6.96 16.91
CA LEU A 50 0.75 -6.08 18.06
C LEU A 50 -0.26 -6.38 19.18
N TYR A 51 -1.53 -6.63 18.83
CA TYR A 51 -2.51 -7.03 19.83
C TYR A 51 -2.11 -8.34 20.52
N ALA A 52 -1.72 -9.35 19.75
CA ALA A 52 -1.32 -10.65 20.27
C ALA A 52 -0.09 -10.53 21.20
N VAL A 53 0.92 -9.75 20.80
CA VAL A 53 2.12 -9.48 21.61
C VAL A 53 1.74 -8.76 22.89
N LEU A 54 0.97 -7.67 22.82
CA LEU A 54 0.56 -6.93 24.01
C LEU A 54 -0.17 -7.85 24.99
N ILE A 55 -1.20 -8.58 24.54
CA ILE A 55 -1.96 -9.48 25.41
C ILE A 55 -1.07 -10.59 26.00
N ARG A 56 -0.15 -11.16 25.21
CA ARG A 56 0.77 -12.21 25.69
C ARG A 56 1.76 -11.67 26.72
N SER A 57 2.33 -10.50 26.50
CA SER A 57 3.31 -9.89 27.42
C SER A 57 2.74 -9.60 28.80
N PHE A 58 1.42 -9.44 28.92
CA PHE A 58 0.76 -9.24 30.21
C PHE A 58 0.24 -10.54 30.86
N LYS A 59 0.28 -11.69 30.17
CA LYS A 59 0.01 -13.00 30.78
C LYS A 59 1.19 -13.40 31.68
N GLY A 60 1.06 -13.13 32.97
CA GLY A 60 2.06 -13.51 33.99
C GLY A 60 2.34 -12.44 35.04
N HIS A 61 1.80 -11.22 34.89
CA HIS A 61 2.01 -10.15 35.86
C HIS A 61 1.00 -10.28 37.03
N PRO A 62 1.43 -10.59 38.27
CA PRO A 62 0.53 -10.96 39.37
C PRO A 62 -0.51 -9.87 39.70
N ILE A 63 -0.09 -8.60 39.66
CA ILE A 63 -0.94 -7.44 39.97
C ILE A 63 -1.97 -7.17 38.87
N LEU A 64 -1.60 -7.32 37.59
CA LEU A 64 -2.54 -7.12 36.48
C LEU A 64 -3.55 -8.26 36.38
N ALA A 65 -3.17 -9.48 36.77
CA ALA A 65 -4.08 -10.61 36.86
C ALA A 65 -5.14 -10.43 37.97
N LEU A 66 -4.78 -9.77 39.09
CA LEU A 66 -5.68 -9.57 40.24
C LEU A 66 -6.58 -8.32 40.12
N LEU A 67 -6.10 -7.24 39.49
CA LEU A 67 -6.78 -5.93 39.50
C LEU A 67 -6.88 -5.20 38.13
N GLY A 68 -6.21 -5.68 37.06
CA GLY A 68 -5.97 -4.87 35.85
C GLY A 68 -6.25 -5.53 34.49
N ALA A 69 -6.67 -6.80 34.44
CA ALA A 69 -6.80 -7.56 33.20
C ALA A 69 -7.81 -6.95 32.18
N PRO A 70 -8.95 -6.38 32.60
CA PRO A 70 -9.85 -5.66 31.68
C PRO A 70 -9.21 -4.37 31.12
N ASP A 71 -8.49 -3.61 31.96
CA ASP A 71 -7.86 -2.35 31.56
C ASP A 71 -6.76 -2.57 30.51
N VAL A 72 -5.92 -3.59 30.71
CA VAL A 72 -4.85 -3.93 29.76
C VAL A 72 -5.41 -4.29 28.37
N ARG A 73 -6.48 -5.10 28.31
CA ARG A 73 -7.14 -5.43 27.04
C ARG A 73 -7.72 -4.20 26.37
N LEU A 74 -8.34 -3.31 27.14
CA LEU A 74 -8.89 -2.06 26.62
C LEU A 74 -7.78 -1.13 26.10
N ARG A 75 -6.66 -1.00 26.83
CA ARG A 75 -5.50 -0.21 26.42
C ARG A 75 -4.86 -0.78 25.14
N ALA A 76 -4.64 -2.09 25.08
CA ALA A 76 -4.15 -2.77 23.88
C ALA A 76 -5.08 -2.53 22.68
N ARG A 77 -6.40 -2.69 22.87
CA ARG A 77 -7.41 -2.37 21.84
C ARG A 77 -7.32 -0.91 21.37
N ARG A 78 -7.14 0.06 22.28
CA ARG A 78 -7.03 1.48 21.91
C ARG A 78 -5.82 1.75 21.02
N VAL A 79 -4.68 1.12 21.32
CA VAL A 79 -3.46 1.23 20.50
C VAL A 79 -3.68 0.61 19.12
N VAL A 80 -4.14 -0.64 19.09
CA VAL A 80 -4.37 -1.42 17.86
C VAL A 80 -5.39 -0.73 16.94
N LYS A 81 -6.45 -0.13 17.51
CA LYS A 81 -7.45 0.65 16.76
C LYS A 81 -6.84 1.80 15.96
N ARG A 82 -5.73 2.40 16.40
CA ARG A 82 -5.06 3.47 15.65
C ARG A 82 -4.41 2.92 14.38
N LEU A 83 -3.80 1.75 14.46
CA LEU A 83 -3.16 1.11 13.32
C LEU A 83 -4.20 0.56 12.34
N GLN A 84 -5.28 -0.03 12.85
CA GLN A 84 -6.46 -0.39 12.03
C GLN A 84 -7.05 0.84 11.32
N ARG A 85 -7.13 1.99 12.01
CA ARG A 85 -7.60 3.23 11.38
C ARG A 85 -6.63 3.71 10.30
N ALA A 86 -5.32 3.58 10.50
CA ALA A 86 -4.33 3.90 9.47
C ALA A 86 -4.54 3.02 8.23
N ALA A 87 -4.74 1.70 8.40
CA ALA A 87 -5.04 0.79 7.30
C ALA A 87 -6.30 1.21 6.51
N GLU A 88 -7.37 1.64 7.19
CA GLU A 88 -8.57 2.15 6.52
C GLU A 88 -8.34 3.49 5.80
N LEU A 89 -7.50 4.36 6.34
CA LEU A 89 -7.13 5.62 5.68
C LEU A 89 -6.33 5.36 4.40
N GLU A 90 -5.43 4.38 4.40
CA GLU A 90 -4.69 3.98 3.20
C GLU A 90 -5.62 3.45 2.10
N LYS A 91 -6.65 2.67 2.45
CA LYS A 91 -7.69 2.27 1.49
C LYS A 91 -8.38 3.49 0.88
N GLY A 92 -8.72 4.49 1.69
CA GLY A 92 -9.30 5.75 1.25
C GLY A 92 -8.37 6.55 0.34
N ALA A 93 -7.10 6.66 0.69
CA ALA A 93 -6.08 7.30 -0.14
C ALA A 93 -5.94 6.62 -1.52
N GLY A 94 -5.97 5.29 -1.55
CA GLY A 94 -5.99 4.52 -2.80
C GLY A 94 -7.18 4.84 -3.70
N VAL A 95 -8.36 5.08 -3.14
CA VAL A 95 -9.56 5.52 -3.90
C VAL A 95 -9.37 6.93 -4.46
N GLU A 96 -8.84 7.86 -3.67
CA GLU A 96 -8.57 9.22 -4.14
C GLU A 96 -7.53 9.24 -5.27
N LEU A 97 -6.56 8.33 -5.27
CA LEU A 97 -5.61 8.19 -6.38
C LEU A 97 -6.27 7.71 -7.70
N VAL A 98 -7.33 6.89 -7.62
CA VAL A 98 -8.13 6.54 -8.80
C VAL A 98 -8.89 7.78 -9.32
N LYS A 99 -9.52 8.52 -8.42
CA LYS A 99 -10.27 9.74 -8.77
C LYS A 99 -9.38 10.81 -9.33
N PHE A 100 -8.19 11.00 -8.75
CA PHE A 100 -7.13 11.87 -9.26
C PHE A 100 -6.81 11.58 -10.73
N HIS A 101 -6.52 10.31 -11.04
CA HIS A 101 -6.22 9.91 -12.43
C HIS A 101 -7.41 10.10 -13.36
N ALA A 102 -8.61 9.78 -12.90
CA ALA A 102 -9.83 9.98 -13.68
C ALA A 102 -10.10 11.46 -13.96
N GLN A 103 -9.90 12.34 -12.97
CA GLN A 103 -10.06 13.78 -13.12
C GLN A 103 -9.03 14.36 -14.08
N PHE A 104 -7.76 13.95 -13.95
CA PHE A 104 -6.72 14.31 -14.90
C PHE A 104 -7.13 13.94 -16.33
N ARG A 105 -7.62 12.72 -16.54
CA ARG A 105 -8.08 12.29 -17.86
C ARG A 105 -9.25 13.11 -18.36
N LYS A 106 -10.20 13.44 -17.49
CA LYS A 106 -11.38 14.23 -17.85
C LYS A 106 -11.02 15.68 -18.24
N GLU A 107 -10.09 16.30 -17.53
CA GLU A 107 -9.78 17.73 -17.71
C GLU A 107 -8.71 17.99 -18.77
N PHE A 108 -7.78 17.05 -18.98
CA PHE A 108 -6.58 17.33 -19.77
C PHE A 108 -6.44 16.48 -21.02
N VAL A 109 -7.14 15.36 -21.19
CA VAL A 109 -6.95 14.48 -22.37
C VAL A 109 -7.11 15.22 -23.70
N ASP A 110 -8.08 16.13 -23.80
CA ASP A 110 -8.35 16.86 -25.04
C ASP A 110 -7.32 17.96 -25.34
N VAL A 111 -6.49 18.33 -24.36
CA VAL A 111 -5.45 19.37 -24.48
C VAL A 111 -4.07 18.73 -24.64
N LEU A 112 -3.94 17.43 -24.37
CA LEU A 112 -2.66 16.74 -24.48
C LEU A 112 -2.28 16.58 -25.95
N PRO A 113 -1.00 16.83 -26.30
CA PRO A 113 -0.52 16.58 -27.64
C PRO A 113 -0.72 15.09 -27.96
N GLU A 114 -1.21 14.80 -29.18
CA GLU A 114 -1.35 13.42 -29.65
C GLU A 114 0.01 12.71 -29.54
N LEU A 115 0.13 11.80 -28.57
CA LEU A 115 1.27 10.93 -28.47
C LEU A 115 1.28 10.08 -29.74
N LYS A 116 2.21 10.35 -30.67
CA LYS A 116 2.47 9.46 -31.80
C LYS A 116 2.66 8.06 -31.22
N PRO A 117 1.80 7.08 -31.56
CA PRO A 117 1.94 5.75 -30.99
C PRO A 117 3.33 5.25 -31.34
N GLU A 118 4.17 5.01 -30.32
CA GLU A 118 5.40 4.24 -30.52
C GLU A 118 4.95 2.95 -31.21
N LYS A 119 5.40 2.75 -32.45
CA LYS A 119 5.11 1.54 -33.20
C LYS A 119 5.60 0.39 -32.32
N ARG A 120 4.66 -0.31 -31.65
CA ARG A 120 4.94 -1.62 -31.06
C ARG A 120 5.44 -2.47 -32.21
N GLN A 121 6.75 -2.62 -32.32
CA GLN A 121 7.34 -3.59 -33.23
C GLN A 121 6.92 -4.96 -32.67
N LYS A 122 5.81 -5.48 -33.19
CA LYS A 122 5.49 -6.91 -33.10
C LYS A 122 6.54 -7.61 -33.95
N THR A 123 7.71 -7.90 -33.39
CA THR A 123 8.57 -8.95 -33.93
C THR A 123 7.87 -10.26 -33.60
N PHE A 124 7.10 -10.76 -34.55
CA PHE A 124 6.59 -12.12 -34.51
C PHE A 124 7.81 -13.05 -34.58
N ASN A 125 8.03 -13.83 -33.52
CA ASN A 125 9.09 -14.83 -33.47
C ASN A 125 8.59 -16.12 -34.13
N TRP A 126 9.26 -16.59 -35.17
CA TRP A 126 8.90 -17.83 -35.87
C TRP A 126 9.40 -19.09 -35.16
N ASP A 127 10.27 -18.94 -34.15
CA ASP A 127 10.89 -20.07 -33.43
C ASP A 127 10.00 -20.68 -32.33
N ASP A 128 8.75 -20.22 -32.18
CA ASP A 128 7.78 -20.70 -31.18
C ASP A 128 6.80 -21.78 -31.71
N VAL A 129 7.14 -22.51 -32.79
CA VAL A 129 6.34 -23.64 -33.34
C VAL A 129 7.14 -24.95 -33.34
#